data_AF-A0A925BKV7-F1
#
_entry.id   AF-A0A925BKV7-F1
#
_cell.length_a   1.000
_cell.length_b   1.000
_cell.length_c   1.000
_cell.angle_alpha   90.00
_cell.angle_beta   90.00
_cell.angle_gamma   90.00
#
_symmetry.space_group_name_H-M   'P 1'
#
loop_
_entity.id
_entity.type
_entity.pdbx_description
1 polymer ?
#
loop_
_entity_poly.entity_id
_entity_poly.type
_entity_poly.pdbx_seq_one_letter_code
_entity_poly.pdbx_strand_id
1 'polypeptide(L)'
;MSESPDSSEPTAGVERQGGTEESQAGSLCYAWSRSGDFWSALSRIVAATEDQSLVEPLDQLLRTWIDHVTGREQVEAFANLVTALRELDSQRSNRTAAVADMVFVALRLDDTNAAQFPWRQLSSRISLDKEDYEALLSAGESDARAAVDRLNTFGCGITLAASEDGSPIKLSAEAQQRFRTRAEAEQDVVWQLRFARAAVKCHAVTLLDWLVETATAPELAEQEMRTFYDTYGLVVERYLTDFLRSIGYLTRRLLDDKQAAAAQPGIDALLRYQTAWLAVTEGSTPSPRTPTATADSEPDAAPHRSIIRGLVTALGYLGDWEPLLTQLGSGEPWLHDAARNVFKHWVPGPLSGKRDWLETHPTATTPDGEQERAALWIVQRLRCSDLHADVRTTLFTIKANLEQKLGHHVKATP
;
A
#
# COMPACT_ATOMS: atom_id res chain seq x y z
N MET A 1 -9.81 53.08 -47.57
CA MET A 1 -10.12 54.52 -47.46
C MET A 1 -10.56 54.72 -46.03
N SER A 2 -9.62 55.16 -45.18
CA SER A 2 -9.57 56.53 -44.62
C SER A 2 -10.47 56.59 -43.37
N GLU A 3 -10.03 56.97 -42.17
CA GLU A 3 -8.82 57.59 -41.64
C GLU A 3 -8.75 57.24 -40.14
N SER A 4 -7.54 57.06 -39.62
CA SER A 4 -7.24 57.12 -38.18
C SER A 4 -6.98 58.58 -37.80
N PRO A 5 -7.30 59.00 -36.56
CA PRO A 5 -6.57 60.08 -35.92
C PRO A 5 -5.78 59.59 -34.70
N ASP A 6 -4.51 59.95 -34.79
CA ASP A 6 -3.51 60.07 -33.74
C ASP A 6 -3.98 60.93 -32.56
N SER A 7 -3.65 60.51 -31.35
CA SER A 7 -3.39 61.43 -30.22
C SER A 7 -2.57 60.75 -29.13
N SER A 8 -1.25 60.70 -29.36
CA SER A 8 -0.25 60.44 -28.33
C SER A 8 0.09 61.73 -27.57
N GLU A 9 -0.26 61.79 -26.28
CA GLU A 9 0.32 62.74 -25.32
C GLU A 9 1.48 62.09 -24.54
N PRO A 10 2.58 62.81 -24.28
CA PRO A 10 3.70 62.29 -23.51
C PRO A 10 3.47 62.53 -22.01
N THR A 11 3.30 61.47 -21.23
CA THR A 11 3.31 61.60 -19.76
C THR A 11 4.74 61.57 -19.25
N ALA A 12 5.14 62.70 -18.66
CA ALA A 12 6.44 62.92 -18.06
C ALA A 12 6.77 61.87 -16.98
N GLY A 13 8.03 61.43 -16.98
CA GLY A 13 8.59 60.51 -16.01
C GLY A 13 8.59 61.08 -14.59
N VAL A 14 8.13 60.26 -13.66
CA VAL A 14 8.43 60.39 -12.24
C VAL A 14 9.28 59.17 -11.89
N GLU A 15 10.61 59.32 -11.97
CA GLU A 15 11.56 58.38 -11.40
C GLU A 15 11.39 58.37 -9.87
N ARG A 16 10.66 57.39 -9.35
CA ARG A 16 10.76 57.02 -7.94
C ARG A 16 12.03 56.20 -7.74
N GLN A 17 13.14 56.89 -7.45
CA GLN A 17 14.30 56.27 -6.79
C GLN A 17 13.94 56.00 -5.33
N GLY A 18 13.50 54.77 -5.04
CA GLY A 18 13.17 54.35 -3.68
C GLY A 18 12.86 52.85 -3.64
N GLY A 19 13.83 52.00 -4.02
CA GLY A 19 13.59 50.56 -4.15
C GLY A 19 14.82 49.67 -4.15
N THR A 20 15.93 50.05 -3.50
CA THR A 20 17.16 49.24 -3.49
C THR A 20 17.44 48.53 -2.16
N GLU A 21 16.96 49.02 -1.02
CA GLU A 21 17.28 48.39 0.28
C GLU A 21 16.35 47.22 0.65
N GLU A 22 15.04 47.31 0.41
CA GLU A 22 14.12 46.16 0.62
C GLU A 22 14.40 45.00 -0.35
N SER A 23 14.88 45.31 -1.56
CA SER A 23 15.26 44.29 -2.55
C SER A 23 16.55 43.54 -2.15
N GLN A 24 17.51 44.23 -1.50
CA GLN A 24 18.75 43.60 -1.04
C GLN A 24 18.58 42.79 0.26
N ALA A 25 17.74 43.25 1.20
CA ALA A 25 17.42 42.49 2.41
C ALA A 25 16.66 41.18 2.08
N GLY A 26 15.72 41.24 1.13
CA GLY A 26 15.05 40.05 0.60
C GLY A 26 16.02 39.08 -0.06
N SER A 27 16.98 39.58 -0.83
CA SER A 27 18.00 38.76 -1.52
C SER A 27 18.98 38.09 -0.55
N LEU A 28 19.41 38.78 0.52
CA LEU A 28 20.31 38.22 1.54
C LEU A 28 19.62 37.19 2.44
N CYS A 29 18.38 37.44 2.86
CA CYS A 29 17.57 36.43 3.56
C CYS A 29 17.33 35.19 2.68
N TYR A 30 17.16 35.38 1.37
CA TYR A 30 17.00 34.30 0.40
C TYR A 30 18.30 33.52 0.14
N ALA A 31 19.47 34.18 0.20
CA ALA A 31 20.76 33.52 0.08
C ALA A 31 21.12 32.72 1.34
N TRP A 32 20.82 33.26 2.52
CA TRP A 32 21.07 32.58 3.80
C TRP A 32 20.17 31.37 4.03
N SER A 33 18.90 31.46 3.63
CA SER A 33 17.96 30.33 3.70
C SER A 33 18.35 29.15 2.82
N ARG A 34 19.32 29.32 1.90
CA ARG A 34 19.87 28.24 1.07
C ARG A 34 21.15 27.61 1.62
N SER A 35 21.79 28.19 2.63
CA SER A 35 23.02 27.64 3.20
C SER A 35 22.72 26.51 4.20
N GLY A 36 23.23 25.29 3.94
CA GLY A 36 23.08 24.15 4.86
C GLY A 36 23.70 24.40 6.24
N ASP A 37 24.72 25.26 6.31
CA ASP A 37 25.43 25.61 7.54
C ASP A 37 24.56 26.36 8.54
N PHE A 38 23.75 27.32 8.08
CA PHE A 38 22.83 28.07 8.95
C PHE A 38 21.83 27.13 9.62
N TRP A 39 21.17 26.28 8.83
CA TRP A 39 20.17 25.35 9.33
C TRP A 39 20.77 24.28 10.27
N SER A 40 21.99 23.84 9.98
CA SER A 40 22.73 22.91 10.86
C SER A 40 23.22 23.59 12.15
N ALA A 41 23.48 24.89 12.15
CA ALA A 41 23.74 25.65 13.36
C ALA A 41 22.46 25.84 14.18
N LEU A 42 21.35 26.19 13.52
CA LEU A 42 20.04 26.34 14.16
C LEU A 42 19.58 25.05 14.87
N SER A 43 19.71 23.88 14.22
CA SER A 43 19.34 22.60 14.83
C SER A 43 20.12 22.31 16.11
N ARG A 44 21.42 22.61 16.13
CA ARG A 44 22.27 22.47 17.31
C ARG A 44 21.88 23.43 18.43
N ILE A 45 21.51 24.67 18.09
CA ILE A 45 21.05 25.66 19.07
C ILE A 45 19.74 25.20 19.69
N VAL A 46 18.74 24.84 18.87
CA VAL A 46 17.44 24.35 19.33
C VAL A 46 17.59 23.12 20.23
N ALA A 47 18.42 22.15 19.82
CA ALA A 47 18.67 20.95 20.62
C ALA A 47 19.34 21.26 21.96
N ALA A 48 20.19 22.29 22.02
CA ALA A 48 20.91 22.67 23.23
C ALA A 48 20.08 23.52 24.21
N THR A 49 19.05 24.22 23.74
CA THR A 49 18.23 25.07 24.63
C THR A 49 17.23 24.28 25.45
N GLU A 50 16.74 23.15 24.93
CA GLU A 50 15.65 22.35 25.52
C GLU A 50 14.37 23.18 25.81
N ASP A 51 14.23 24.34 25.16
CA ASP A 51 13.16 25.30 25.42
C ASP A 51 11.88 24.90 24.69
N GLN A 52 10.89 24.45 25.46
CA GLN A 52 9.59 24.00 24.98
C GLN A 52 8.80 25.09 24.23
N SER A 53 9.09 26.38 24.45
CA SER A 53 8.47 27.46 23.69
C SER A 53 8.83 27.44 22.20
N LEU A 54 9.89 26.72 21.83
CA LEU A 54 10.34 26.57 20.44
C LEU A 54 9.59 25.50 19.65
N VAL A 55 8.80 24.62 20.29
CA VAL A 55 8.12 23.50 19.62
C VAL A 55 7.22 23.97 18.48
N GLU A 56 6.29 24.89 18.76
CA GLU A 56 5.32 25.36 17.75
C GLU A 56 5.99 26.19 16.64
N PRO A 57 6.87 27.17 16.93
CA PRO A 57 7.59 27.90 15.87
C PRO A 57 8.45 26.99 14.99
N LEU A 58 9.12 26.00 15.57
CA LEU A 58 9.97 25.07 14.83
C LEU A 58 9.14 24.14 13.94
N ASP A 59 8.02 23.63 14.45
CA ASP A 59 7.08 22.83 13.66
C ASP A 59 6.55 23.64 12.47
N GLN A 60 6.05 24.85 12.69
CA GLN A 60 5.57 25.74 11.62
C GLN A 60 6.65 26.07 10.57
N LEU A 61 7.88 26.33 11.03
CA LEU A 61 9.02 26.58 10.17
C LEU A 61 9.31 25.35 9.29
N LEU A 62 9.39 24.16 9.90
CA LEU A 62 9.62 22.91 9.18
C LEU A 62 8.51 22.65 8.15
N ARG A 63 7.24 22.79 8.55
CA ARG A 63 6.07 22.63 7.68
C ARG A 63 6.12 23.53 6.45
N THR A 64 6.53 24.78 6.64
CA THR A 64 6.68 25.75 5.54
C THR A 64 7.88 25.42 4.65
N TRP A 65 8.94 24.85 5.22
CA TRP A 65 10.18 24.58 4.50
C TRP A 65 10.15 23.30 3.65
N ILE A 66 9.36 22.28 4.02
CA ILE A 66 9.30 20.95 3.36
C ILE A 66 9.29 21.04 1.83
N ASP A 67 8.42 21.87 1.26
CA ASP A 67 8.22 21.97 -0.19
C ASP A 67 9.42 22.60 -0.93
N HIS A 68 10.32 23.27 -0.20
CA HIS A 68 11.48 23.97 -0.75
C HIS A 68 12.82 23.25 -0.53
N VAL A 69 12.88 22.25 0.36
CA VAL A 69 14.10 21.47 0.64
C VAL A 69 14.55 20.75 -0.63
N THR A 70 15.72 21.06 -1.17
CA THR A 70 16.26 20.39 -2.37
C THR A 70 17.75 20.11 -2.23
N GLY A 71 18.20 18.98 -2.77
CA GLY A 71 19.60 18.54 -2.67
C GLY A 71 19.99 17.99 -1.30
N ARG A 72 21.19 17.38 -1.23
CA ARG A 72 21.65 16.61 -0.07
C ARG A 72 21.80 17.46 1.20
N GLU A 73 22.46 18.60 1.11
CA GLU A 73 22.77 19.45 2.27
C GLU A 73 21.50 19.97 2.95
N GLN A 74 20.49 20.36 2.16
CA GLN A 74 19.23 20.84 2.72
C GLN A 74 18.41 19.70 3.34
N VAL A 75 18.41 18.51 2.72
CA VAL A 75 17.74 17.32 3.31
C VAL A 75 18.40 16.94 4.63
N GLU A 76 19.73 16.98 4.72
CA GLU A 76 20.47 16.71 5.96
C GLU A 76 20.15 17.74 7.04
N ALA A 77 20.17 19.03 6.70
CA ALA A 77 19.83 20.08 7.64
C ALA A 77 18.37 20.01 8.10
N PHE A 78 17.44 19.70 7.18
CA PHE A 78 16.03 19.46 7.50
C PHE A 78 15.87 18.26 8.46
N ALA A 79 16.52 17.14 8.19
CA ALA A 79 16.50 15.96 9.06
C ALA A 79 17.06 16.25 10.46
N ASN A 80 18.09 17.10 10.56
CA ASN A 80 18.64 17.53 11.84
C ASN A 80 17.65 18.41 12.64
N LEU A 81 16.92 19.31 11.98
CA LEU A 81 15.87 20.10 12.64
C LEU A 81 14.67 19.25 13.06
N VAL A 82 14.24 18.28 12.25
CA VAL A 82 13.18 17.32 12.65
C VAL A 82 13.64 16.50 13.84
N THR A 83 14.92 16.11 13.89
CA THR A 83 15.51 15.44 15.05
C THR A 83 15.49 16.33 16.28
N ALA A 84 15.89 17.61 16.15
CA ALA A 84 15.81 18.56 17.26
C ALA A 84 14.36 18.75 17.75
N LEU A 85 13.39 18.84 16.83
CA LEU A 85 11.97 18.87 17.19
C LEU A 85 11.55 17.61 17.94
N ARG A 86 12.09 16.43 17.59
CA ARG A 86 11.75 15.16 18.27
C ARG A 86 12.18 15.16 19.73
N GLU A 87 13.34 15.73 20.04
CA GLU A 87 13.83 15.83 21.41
C GLU A 87 12.98 16.79 22.25
N LEU A 88 12.31 17.77 21.62
CA LEU A 88 11.39 18.69 22.29
C LEU A 88 9.96 18.12 22.40
N ASP A 89 9.40 17.62 21.30
CA ASP A 89 8.06 17.04 21.16
C ASP A 89 8.07 15.93 20.09
N SER A 90 8.10 14.69 20.55
CA SER A 90 8.19 13.53 19.66
C SER A 90 6.95 13.35 18.76
N GLN A 91 5.75 13.68 19.24
CA GLN A 91 4.51 13.50 18.47
C GLN A 91 4.43 14.50 17.33
N ARG A 92 4.72 15.78 17.58
CA ARG A 92 4.79 16.80 16.51
C ARG A 92 5.89 16.49 15.51
N SER A 93 7.07 16.09 16.00
CA SER A 93 8.15 15.66 15.11
C SER A 93 7.73 14.50 14.21
N ASN A 94 7.10 13.46 14.75
CA ASN A 94 6.65 12.31 13.95
C ASN A 94 5.62 12.71 12.89
N ARG A 95 4.65 13.56 13.23
CA ARG A 95 3.66 14.07 12.27
C ARG A 95 4.30 14.90 11.16
N THR A 96 5.24 15.78 11.50
CA THR A 96 5.96 16.61 10.53
C THR A 96 6.90 15.77 9.67
N ALA A 97 7.53 14.77 10.27
CA ALA A 97 8.33 13.81 9.54
C ALA A 97 7.48 12.98 8.57
N ALA A 98 6.26 12.58 8.93
CA ALA A 98 5.36 11.88 8.03
C ALA A 98 5.00 12.71 6.79
N VAL A 99 4.72 14.00 6.96
CA VAL A 99 4.45 14.91 5.83
C VAL A 99 5.69 15.08 4.95
N ALA A 100 6.85 15.29 5.57
CA ALA A 100 8.10 15.39 4.83
C ALA A 100 8.43 14.09 4.06
N ASP A 101 8.16 12.91 4.65
CA ASP A 101 8.39 11.61 4.01
C ASP A 101 7.51 11.47 2.77
N MET A 102 6.22 11.78 2.90
CA MET A 102 5.30 11.80 1.78
C MET A 102 5.75 12.76 0.68
N VAL A 103 6.18 13.99 1.02
CA VAL A 103 6.65 14.97 0.02
C VAL A 103 7.95 14.50 -0.65
N PHE A 104 8.92 14.01 0.11
CA PHE A 104 10.22 13.59 -0.41
C PHE A 104 10.13 12.30 -1.23
N VAL A 105 9.28 11.35 -0.83
CA VAL A 105 9.08 10.10 -1.56
C VAL A 105 8.09 10.30 -2.71
N ALA A 106 6.89 10.80 -2.47
CA ALA A 106 5.86 10.86 -3.51
C ALA A 106 6.16 11.86 -4.64
N LEU A 107 6.90 12.94 -4.37
CA LEU A 107 7.14 14.00 -5.37
C LEU A 107 8.56 13.99 -5.97
N ARG A 108 9.50 13.23 -5.41
CA ARG A 108 10.93 13.30 -5.78
C ARG A 108 11.63 11.93 -5.87
N LEU A 109 10.87 10.89 -6.23
CA LEU A 109 11.36 9.55 -6.54
C LEU A 109 12.30 9.59 -7.76
N ASP A 110 13.57 9.86 -7.50
CA ASP A 110 14.68 9.41 -8.32
C ASP A 110 15.52 8.49 -7.43
N ASP A 111 15.30 7.18 -7.58
CA ASP A 111 15.72 6.09 -6.66
C ASP A 111 17.23 5.97 -6.42
N THR A 112 18.04 6.80 -7.10
CA THR A 112 19.50 6.79 -7.03
C THR A 112 20.07 8.03 -6.33
N ASN A 113 19.23 8.93 -5.80
CA ASN A 113 19.72 10.16 -5.22
C ASN A 113 20.33 9.94 -3.82
N ALA A 114 21.66 9.98 -3.72
CA ALA A 114 22.41 9.91 -2.46
C ALA A 114 21.97 10.97 -1.43
N ALA A 115 21.31 12.04 -1.85
CA ALA A 115 20.68 13.03 -0.98
C ALA A 115 19.59 12.44 -0.06
N GLN A 116 19.02 11.28 -0.37
CA GLN A 116 17.98 10.66 0.45
C GLN A 116 18.51 9.97 1.71
N PHE A 117 19.81 9.65 1.80
CA PHE A 117 20.33 8.82 2.89
C PHE A 117 20.13 9.43 4.29
N PRO A 118 20.37 10.75 4.53
CA PRO A 118 20.08 11.37 5.82
C PRO A 118 18.58 11.27 6.19
N TRP A 119 17.70 11.38 5.20
CA TRP A 119 16.26 11.26 5.41
C TRP A 119 15.83 9.82 5.70
N ARG A 120 16.34 8.83 4.96
CA ARG A 120 15.96 7.40 5.11
C ARG A 120 16.21 6.87 6.53
N GLN A 121 17.28 7.31 7.18
CA GLN A 121 17.56 6.93 8.56
C GLN A 121 16.50 7.48 9.53
N LEU A 122 15.97 8.67 9.25
CA LEU A 122 14.90 9.27 10.05
C LEU A 122 13.54 8.68 9.69
N SER A 123 13.24 8.47 8.41
CA SER A 123 11.93 8.00 7.96
C SER A 123 11.61 6.57 8.41
N SER A 124 12.64 5.72 8.50
CA SER A 124 12.53 4.38 9.09
C SER A 124 12.18 4.38 10.59
N ARG A 125 12.34 5.52 11.27
CA ARG A 125 12.02 5.71 12.70
C ARG A 125 10.69 6.43 12.94
N ILE A 126 9.98 6.85 11.88
CA ILE A 126 8.67 7.48 12.03
C ILE A 126 7.68 6.45 12.54
N SER A 127 7.25 6.64 13.78
CA SER A 127 6.20 5.85 14.43
C SER A 127 5.04 6.78 14.72
N LEU A 128 3.89 6.52 14.11
CA LEU A 128 2.66 7.25 14.37
C LEU A 128 1.75 6.37 15.21
N ASP A 129 1.28 6.92 16.32
CA ASP A 129 0.21 6.30 17.11
C ASP A 129 -1.17 6.69 16.55
N LYS A 130 -2.22 6.24 17.23
CA LYS A 130 -3.60 6.52 16.83
C LYS A 130 -3.86 8.03 16.82
N GLU A 131 -3.46 8.73 17.87
CA GLU A 131 -3.67 10.16 18.07
C GLU A 131 -2.98 10.98 16.98
N ASP A 132 -1.77 10.59 16.57
CA ASP A 132 -1.04 11.19 15.46
C ASP A 132 -1.81 11.06 14.13
N TYR A 133 -2.31 9.87 13.82
CA TYR A 133 -3.10 9.64 12.60
C TYR A 133 -4.41 10.45 12.60
N GLU A 134 -5.10 10.51 13.74
CA GLU A 134 -6.33 11.29 13.86
C GLU A 134 -6.07 12.79 13.71
N ALA A 135 -4.98 13.30 14.29
CA ALA A 135 -4.56 14.69 14.14
C ALA A 135 -4.24 15.02 12.67
N LEU A 136 -3.46 14.17 11.99
CA LEU A 136 -3.11 14.35 10.58
C LEU A 136 -4.35 14.32 9.65
N LEU A 137 -5.26 13.36 9.85
CA LEU A 137 -6.49 13.26 9.06
C LEU A 137 -7.43 14.47 9.22
N SER A 138 -7.36 15.14 10.38
CA SER A 138 -8.22 16.27 10.75
C SER A 138 -7.63 17.64 10.39
N ALA A 139 -6.36 17.69 10.00
CA ALA A 139 -5.67 18.92 9.64
C ALA A 139 -5.93 19.29 8.16
N GLY A 140 -4.86 19.50 7.37
CA GLY A 140 -4.93 19.86 5.96
C GLY A 140 -5.00 18.66 5.00
N GLU A 141 -5.03 18.96 3.70
CA GLU A 141 -4.95 17.93 2.65
C GLU A 141 -3.60 17.20 2.66
N SER A 142 -2.49 17.92 2.73
CA SER A 142 -1.14 17.33 2.78
C SER A 142 -0.94 16.42 3.99
N ASP A 143 -1.41 16.83 5.17
CA ASP A 143 -1.39 16.02 6.38
C ASP A 143 -2.20 14.73 6.24
N ALA A 144 -3.43 14.83 5.72
CA ALA A 144 -4.27 13.67 5.51
C ALA A 144 -3.64 12.69 4.50
N ARG A 145 -3.03 13.21 3.42
CA ARG A 145 -2.29 12.38 2.46
C ARG A 145 -1.07 11.72 3.09
N ALA A 146 -0.37 12.40 4.01
CA ALA A 146 0.73 11.79 4.74
C ALA A 146 0.27 10.66 5.68
N ALA A 147 -0.86 10.83 6.37
CA ALA A 147 -1.47 9.76 7.15
C ALA A 147 -1.80 8.54 6.29
N VAL A 148 -2.43 8.75 5.13
CA VAL A 148 -2.75 7.69 4.16
C VAL A 148 -1.49 7.00 3.66
N ASP A 149 -0.46 7.77 3.30
CA ASP A 149 0.81 7.25 2.79
C ASP A 149 1.50 6.34 3.81
N ARG A 150 1.57 6.76 5.07
CA ARG A 150 2.13 5.96 6.16
C ARG A 150 1.32 4.70 6.44
N LEU A 151 -0.02 4.79 6.48
CA LEU A 151 -0.88 3.61 6.63
C LEU A 151 -0.71 2.62 5.46
N ASN A 152 -0.58 3.14 4.24
CA ASN A 152 -0.36 2.37 3.01
C ASN A 152 0.93 1.55 3.08
N THR A 153 2.05 2.12 3.54
CA THR A 153 3.33 1.39 3.65
C THR A 153 3.19 0.11 4.47
N PHE A 154 2.50 0.18 5.61
CA PHE A 154 2.26 -1.00 6.45
C PHE A 154 1.19 -1.93 5.87
N GLY A 155 0.11 -1.36 5.33
CA GLY A 155 -0.98 -2.12 4.69
C GLY A 155 -0.50 -2.98 3.53
N CYS A 156 0.44 -2.47 2.74
CA CYS A 156 1.07 -3.18 1.62
C CYS A 156 1.75 -4.49 2.06
N GLY A 157 2.49 -4.47 3.18
CA GLY A 157 3.10 -5.68 3.72
C GLY A 157 2.07 -6.71 4.18
N ILE A 158 0.96 -6.24 4.77
CA ILE A 158 -0.15 -7.09 5.22
C ILE A 158 -0.82 -7.77 4.02
N THR A 159 -1.18 -7.00 2.99
CA THR A 159 -1.87 -7.52 1.80
C THR A 159 -1.00 -8.45 0.97
N LEU A 160 0.29 -8.11 0.78
CA LEU A 160 1.20 -8.91 -0.04
C LEU A 160 1.46 -10.30 0.56
N ALA A 161 1.77 -10.35 1.86
CA ALA A 161 2.15 -11.57 2.55
C ALA A 161 0.98 -12.24 3.27
N ALA A 162 -0.26 -11.78 3.07
CA ALA A 162 -1.44 -12.28 3.77
C ALA A 162 -1.30 -12.38 5.30
N SER A 163 -0.51 -11.50 5.91
CA SER A 163 -0.30 -11.50 7.36
C SER A 163 -1.60 -11.14 8.08
N GLU A 164 -1.79 -11.66 9.28
CA GLU A 164 -2.70 -10.99 10.21
C GLU A 164 -2.10 -9.64 10.61
N ASP A 165 -2.91 -8.59 10.64
CA ASP A 165 -2.49 -7.36 11.29
C ASP A 165 -2.53 -7.57 12.80
N GLY A 166 -1.36 -7.82 13.40
CA GLY A 166 -1.23 -7.96 14.84
C GLY A 166 -1.37 -6.64 15.61
N SER A 167 -1.41 -5.49 14.93
CA SER A 167 -1.49 -4.17 15.58
C SER A 167 -2.17 -3.13 14.68
N PRO A 168 -3.48 -3.28 14.39
CA PRO A 168 -4.20 -2.33 13.54
C PRO A 168 -4.36 -0.97 14.21
N ILE A 169 -4.37 0.08 13.40
CA ILE A 169 -4.62 1.45 13.88
C ILE A 169 -6.13 1.67 13.96
N LYS A 170 -6.68 1.56 15.18
CA LYS A 170 -8.12 1.74 15.43
C LYS A 170 -8.49 3.22 15.50
N LEU A 171 -8.75 3.81 14.34
CA LEU A 171 -9.24 5.19 14.22
C LEU A 171 -10.62 5.37 14.88
N SER A 172 -10.87 6.53 15.47
CA SER A 172 -12.19 6.97 15.94
C SER A 172 -13.20 7.03 14.79
N ALA A 173 -14.49 6.98 15.11
CA ALA A 173 -15.55 7.04 14.11
C ALA A 173 -15.48 8.30 13.23
N GLU A 174 -15.11 9.44 13.82
CA GLU A 174 -14.93 10.70 13.09
C GLU A 174 -13.75 10.64 12.12
N ALA A 175 -12.60 10.12 12.57
CA ALA A 175 -11.43 9.94 11.71
C ALA A 175 -11.67 8.90 10.60
N GLN A 176 -12.39 7.81 10.89
CA GLN A 176 -12.82 6.85 9.87
C GLN A 176 -13.73 7.51 8.82
N GLN A 177 -14.68 8.35 9.24
CA GLN A 177 -15.54 9.08 8.32
C GLN A 177 -14.75 10.05 7.44
N ARG A 178 -13.78 10.79 8.01
CA ARG A 178 -12.88 11.65 7.24
C ARG A 178 -12.05 10.86 6.22
N PHE A 179 -11.46 9.75 6.65
CA PHE A 179 -10.68 8.85 5.79
C PHE A 179 -11.54 8.33 4.63
N ARG A 180 -12.77 7.88 4.93
CA ARG A 180 -13.74 7.41 3.94
C ARG A 180 -14.09 8.49 2.92
N THR A 181 -14.53 9.66 3.39
CA THR A 181 -14.93 10.77 2.50
C THR A 181 -13.79 11.19 1.56
N ARG A 182 -12.54 11.16 2.03
CA ARG A 182 -11.38 11.46 1.19
C ARG A 182 -11.12 10.36 0.15
N ALA A 183 -11.20 9.09 0.53
CA ALA A 183 -11.04 7.97 -0.40
C ALA A 183 -12.10 8.01 -1.51
N GLU A 184 -13.37 8.24 -1.16
CA GLU A 184 -14.49 8.33 -2.11
C GLU A 184 -14.36 9.53 -3.06
N ALA A 185 -13.69 10.60 -2.64
CA ALA A 185 -13.44 11.77 -3.49
C ALA A 185 -12.18 11.64 -4.38
N GLU A 186 -11.30 10.67 -4.11
CA GLU A 186 -10.02 10.54 -4.80
C GLU A 186 -10.19 10.03 -6.23
N GLN A 187 -9.55 10.72 -7.18
CA GLN A 187 -9.60 10.42 -8.61
C GLN A 187 -8.23 10.01 -9.17
N ASP A 188 -7.14 10.33 -8.46
CA ASP A 188 -5.82 9.88 -8.85
C ASP A 188 -5.63 8.41 -8.48
N VAL A 189 -5.40 7.58 -9.50
CA VAL A 189 -5.38 6.12 -9.35
C VAL A 189 -4.23 5.62 -8.46
N VAL A 190 -3.11 6.35 -8.40
CA VAL A 190 -2.00 6.04 -7.48
C VAL A 190 -2.45 6.26 -6.03
N TRP A 191 -3.16 7.35 -5.77
CA TRP A 191 -3.72 7.63 -4.45
C TRP A 191 -4.86 6.69 -4.09
N GLN A 192 -5.73 6.30 -5.04
CA GLN A 192 -6.75 5.28 -4.81
C GLN A 192 -6.11 3.94 -4.36
N LEU A 193 -5.01 3.52 -4.99
CA LEU A 193 -4.23 2.36 -4.54
C LEU A 193 -3.71 2.52 -3.10
N ARG A 194 -3.18 3.71 -2.75
CA ARG A 194 -2.72 3.98 -1.39
C ARG A 194 -3.86 3.90 -0.38
N PHE A 195 -5.03 4.45 -0.70
CA PHE A 195 -6.22 4.31 0.14
C PHE A 195 -6.63 2.84 0.31
N ALA A 196 -6.60 2.03 -0.75
CA ALA A 196 -6.94 0.62 -0.68
C ALA A 196 -6.05 -0.17 0.30
N ARG A 197 -4.75 0.11 0.32
CA ARG A 197 -3.81 -0.50 1.28
C ARG A 197 -3.91 0.09 2.67
N ALA A 198 -4.05 1.41 2.78
CA ALA A 198 -4.23 2.07 4.06
C ALA A 198 -5.49 1.56 4.79
N ALA A 199 -6.58 1.30 4.06
CA ALA A 199 -7.82 0.76 4.60
C ALA A 199 -7.61 -0.58 5.32
N VAL A 200 -6.69 -1.42 4.84
CA VAL A 200 -6.31 -2.67 5.49
C VAL A 200 -5.62 -2.42 6.83
N LYS A 201 -4.71 -1.43 6.91
CA LYS A 201 -3.98 -1.14 8.16
C LYS A 201 -4.85 -0.54 9.27
N CYS A 202 -5.87 0.22 8.89
CA CYS A 202 -6.79 0.85 9.85
C CYS A 202 -8.13 0.12 10.00
N HIS A 203 -8.29 -1.05 9.38
CA HIS A 203 -9.54 -1.84 9.37
C HIS A 203 -10.76 -1.01 8.92
N ALA A 204 -10.60 -0.17 7.89
CA ALA A 204 -11.68 0.68 7.37
C ALA A 204 -12.70 -0.12 6.53
N VAL A 205 -13.43 -1.04 7.18
CA VAL A 205 -14.42 -1.92 6.54
C VAL A 205 -15.56 -1.15 5.85
N THR A 206 -15.80 0.10 6.25
CA THR A 206 -16.76 1.00 5.62
C THR A 206 -16.39 1.41 4.19
N LEU A 207 -15.16 1.14 3.74
CA LEU A 207 -14.71 1.36 2.37
C LEU A 207 -14.88 0.15 1.45
N LEU A 208 -15.43 -0.97 1.93
CA LEU A 208 -15.53 -2.18 1.10
C LEU A 208 -16.31 -1.93 -0.20
N ASP A 209 -17.43 -1.21 -0.14
CA ASP A 209 -18.23 -0.91 -1.33
C ASP A 209 -17.46 -0.04 -2.33
N TRP A 210 -16.78 1.00 -1.85
CA TRP A 210 -15.92 1.87 -2.67
C TRP A 210 -14.78 1.08 -3.33
N LEU A 211 -14.16 0.14 -2.61
CA LEU A 211 -13.11 -0.72 -3.17
C LEU A 211 -13.65 -1.63 -4.27
N VAL A 212 -14.83 -2.23 -4.05
CA VAL A 212 -15.48 -3.12 -5.02
C VAL A 212 -15.84 -2.35 -6.29
N GLU A 213 -16.37 -1.14 -6.16
CA GLU A 213 -16.69 -0.26 -7.29
C GLU A 213 -15.42 0.15 -8.04
N THR A 214 -14.42 0.67 -7.31
CA THR A 214 -13.18 1.19 -7.91
C THR A 214 -12.39 0.08 -8.61
N ALA A 215 -12.39 -1.14 -8.08
CA ALA A 215 -11.72 -2.30 -8.71
C ALA A 215 -12.22 -2.60 -10.14
N THR A 216 -13.40 -2.11 -10.53
CA THR A 216 -13.93 -2.28 -11.89
C THR A 216 -13.29 -1.37 -12.93
N ALA A 217 -12.52 -0.36 -12.51
CA ALA A 217 -11.82 0.55 -13.41
C ALA A 217 -10.74 -0.19 -14.22
N PRO A 218 -10.80 -0.18 -15.57
CA PRO A 218 -9.86 -0.91 -16.41
C PRO A 218 -8.40 -0.46 -16.22
N GLU A 219 -8.20 0.81 -15.88
CA GLU A 219 -6.88 1.41 -15.66
C GLU A 219 -6.12 0.69 -14.53
N LEU A 220 -6.81 0.13 -13.54
CA LEU A 220 -6.19 -0.63 -12.46
C LEU A 220 -5.59 -1.96 -12.93
N ALA A 221 -6.18 -2.56 -13.97
CA ALA A 221 -5.66 -3.78 -14.58
C ALA A 221 -4.46 -3.48 -15.51
N GLU A 222 -4.39 -2.26 -16.02
CA GLU A 222 -3.36 -1.81 -16.98
C GLU A 222 -2.15 -1.15 -16.31
N GLN A 223 -2.29 -0.49 -15.17
CA GLN A 223 -1.17 0.20 -14.54
C GLN A 223 -0.30 -0.72 -13.70
N GLU A 224 1.02 -0.63 -13.91
CA GLU A 224 2.03 -1.38 -13.15
C GLU A 224 2.59 -0.55 -12.01
N MET A 225 2.71 -1.20 -10.86
CA MET A 225 3.44 -0.72 -9.71
C MET A 225 4.76 -1.49 -9.59
N ARG A 226 5.83 -0.75 -9.30
CA ARG A 226 7.14 -1.31 -8.93
C ARG A 226 7.39 -1.00 -7.47
N THR A 227 7.62 -2.02 -6.65
CA THR A 227 7.91 -1.84 -5.24
C THR A 227 9.13 -2.67 -4.86
N PHE A 228 10.09 -2.02 -4.20
CA PHE A 228 11.26 -2.69 -3.66
C PHE A 228 11.00 -3.08 -2.21
N TYR A 229 11.15 -4.37 -1.91
CA TYR A 229 11.07 -4.93 -0.57
C TYR A 229 12.45 -5.40 -0.15
N ASP A 230 12.84 -5.11 1.09
CA ASP A 230 14.12 -5.59 1.62
C ASP A 230 14.21 -7.13 1.60
N THR A 231 13.09 -7.82 1.83
CA THR A 231 13.02 -9.30 1.87
C THR A 231 12.88 -9.94 0.49
N TYR A 232 12.14 -9.30 -0.43
CA TYR A 232 11.73 -9.93 -1.70
C TYR A 232 12.37 -9.29 -2.93
N GLY A 233 13.12 -8.21 -2.76
CA GLY A 233 13.64 -7.41 -3.86
C GLY A 233 12.54 -6.66 -4.61
N LEU A 234 12.74 -6.49 -5.93
CA LEU A 234 11.77 -5.81 -6.78
C LEU A 234 10.57 -6.70 -7.08
N VAL A 235 9.38 -6.22 -6.75
CA VAL A 235 8.10 -6.84 -7.08
C VAL A 235 7.35 -5.90 -8.04
N VAL A 236 6.81 -6.48 -9.13
CA VAL A 236 6.05 -5.76 -10.15
C VAL A 236 4.64 -6.33 -10.22
N GLU A 237 3.64 -5.50 -9.94
CA GLU A 237 2.24 -5.92 -9.87
C GLU A 237 1.32 -4.88 -10.48
N ARG A 238 0.18 -5.31 -11.06
CA ARG A 238 -0.88 -4.39 -11.46
C ARG A 238 -1.61 -3.83 -10.24
N TYR A 239 -2.09 -2.60 -10.30
CA TYR A 239 -2.76 -1.94 -9.16
C TYR A 239 -3.97 -2.72 -8.67
N LEU A 240 -4.75 -3.32 -9.58
CA LEU A 240 -5.90 -4.17 -9.27
C LEU A 240 -5.55 -5.31 -8.28
N THR A 241 -4.30 -5.78 -8.30
CA THR A 241 -3.81 -6.85 -7.41
C THR A 241 -4.04 -6.50 -5.93
N ASP A 242 -3.71 -5.27 -5.52
CA ASP A 242 -3.88 -4.83 -4.13
C ASP A 242 -5.33 -4.54 -3.77
N PHE A 243 -6.12 -4.02 -4.72
CA PHE A 243 -7.56 -3.85 -4.51
C PHE A 243 -8.22 -5.19 -4.18
N LEU A 244 -7.91 -6.25 -4.94
CA LEU A 244 -8.45 -7.58 -4.69
C LEU A 244 -8.05 -8.10 -3.29
N ARG A 245 -6.77 -7.94 -2.92
CA ARG A 245 -6.29 -8.34 -1.58
C ARG A 245 -6.98 -7.55 -0.47
N SER A 246 -7.13 -6.24 -0.62
CA SER A 246 -7.82 -5.38 0.34
C SER A 246 -9.30 -5.73 0.48
N ILE A 247 -9.99 -6.00 -0.63
CA ILE A 247 -11.37 -6.50 -0.64
C ILE A 247 -11.45 -7.80 0.15
N GLY A 248 -10.60 -8.79 -0.15
CA GLY A 248 -10.59 -10.07 0.56
C GLY A 248 -10.33 -9.94 2.06
N TYR A 249 -9.36 -9.10 2.45
CA TYR A 249 -9.03 -8.86 3.85
C TYR A 249 -10.18 -8.17 4.61
N LEU A 250 -10.74 -7.08 4.09
CA LEU A 250 -11.83 -6.36 4.77
C LEU A 250 -13.12 -7.18 4.79
N THR A 251 -13.40 -7.94 3.73
CA THR A 251 -14.48 -8.93 3.70
C THR A 251 -14.32 -9.94 4.81
N ARG A 252 -13.09 -10.47 4.99
CA ARG A 252 -12.81 -11.41 6.07
C ARG A 252 -13.05 -10.79 7.45
N ARG A 253 -12.60 -9.55 7.67
CA ARG A 253 -12.84 -8.84 8.95
C ARG A 253 -14.33 -8.67 9.25
N LEU A 254 -15.15 -8.27 8.28
CA LEU A 254 -16.61 -8.19 8.45
C LEU A 254 -17.21 -9.55 8.82
N LEU A 255 -16.74 -10.65 8.23
CA LEU A 255 -17.21 -12.00 8.56
C LEU A 255 -16.80 -12.42 9.98
N ASP A 256 -15.57 -12.14 10.39
CA ASP A 256 -15.09 -12.40 11.75
C ASP A 256 -15.93 -11.59 12.78
N ASP A 257 -16.33 -10.37 12.44
CA ASP A 257 -17.21 -9.51 13.24
C ASP A 257 -18.72 -9.86 13.10
N LYS A 258 -19.06 -10.98 12.45
CA LYS A 258 -20.42 -11.49 12.24
C LYS A 258 -21.33 -10.55 11.42
N GLN A 259 -20.75 -9.74 10.55
CA GLN A 259 -21.43 -8.80 9.66
C GLN A 259 -21.58 -9.37 8.23
N ALA A 260 -22.14 -10.57 8.10
CA ALA A 260 -22.20 -11.29 6.83
C ALA A 260 -22.89 -10.51 5.70
N ALA A 261 -23.96 -9.76 6.00
CA ALA A 261 -24.65 -8.95 5.00
C ALA A 261 -23.77 -7.83 4.44
N ALA A 262 -22.96 -7.17 5.29
CA ALA A 262 -22.02 -6.14 4.87
C ALA A 262 -20.82 -6.72 4.10
N ALA A 263 -20.45 -7.97 4.35
CA ALA A 263 -19.36 -8.66 3.65
C ALA A 263 -19.74 -9.12 2.23
N GLN A 264 -21.04 -9.29 1.96
CA GLN A 264 -21.53 -9.90 0.71
C GLN A 264 -21.03 -9.22 -0.57
N PRO A 265 -20.97 -7.87 -0.69
CA PRO A 265 -20.46 -7.21 -1.89
C PRO A 265 -19.02 -7.63 -2.25
N GLY A 266 -18.16 -7.80 -1.23
CA GLY A 266 -16.78 -8.25 -1.42
C GLY A 266 -16.69 -9.72 -1.85
N ILE A 267 -17.52 -10.59 -1.27
CA ILE A 267 -17.62 -12.01 -1.70
C ILE A 267 -18.03 -12.07 -3.17
N ASP A 268 -19.11 -11.38 -3.54
CA ASP A 268 -19.64 -11.40 -4.91
C ASP A 268 -18.62 -10.86 -5.91
N ALA A 269 -17.89 -9.79 -5.55
CA ALA A 269 -16.83 -9.24 -6.38
C ALA A 269 -15.73 -10.26 -6.67
N LEU A 270 -15.19 -10.90 -5.64
CA LEU A 270 -14.11 -11.89 -5.79
C LEU A 270 -14.56 -13.12 -6.60
N LEU A 271 -15.79 -13.59 -6.39
CA LEU A 271 -16.34 -14.71 -7.17
C LEU A 271 -16.57 -14.35 -8.64
N ARG A 272 -16.96 -13.10 -8.96
CA ARG A 272 -17.02 -12.62 -10.35
C ARG A 272 -15.65 -12.66 -11.02
N TYR A 273 -14.60 -12.18 -10.35
CA TYR A 273 -13.23 -12.26 -10.87
C TYR A 273 -12.76 -13.71 -11.05
N GLN A 274 -13.07 -14.59 -10.09
CA GLN A 274 -12.74 -16.01 -10.20
C GLN A 274 -13.43 -16.67 -11.40
N THR A 275 -14.71 -16.37 -11.61
CA THR A 275 -15.49 -16.91 -12.74
C THR A 275 -14.93 -16.42 -14.07
N ALA A 276 -14.62 -15.13 -14.18
CA ALA A 276 -14.00 -14.55 -15.38
C ALA A 276 -12.63 -15.18 -15.67
N TRP A 277 -11.81 -15.40 -14.64
CA TRP A 277 -10.53 -16.08 -14.77
C TRP A 277 -10.67 -17.53 -15.24
N LEU A 278 -11.56 -18.31 -14.62
CA LEU A 278 -11.79 -19.71 -15.00
C LEU A 278 -12.25 -19.83 -16.46
N ALA A 279 -13.15 -18.95 -16.90
CA ALA A 279 -13.62 -18.91 -18.29
C ALA A 279 -12.48 -18.70 -19.30
N VAL A 280 -11.50 -17.85 -18.99
CA VAL A 280 -10.32 -17.61 -19.84
C VAL A 280 -9.41 -18.85 -19.86
N THR A 281 -9.23 -19.52 -18.72
CA THR A 281 -8.35 -20.70 -18.63
C THR A 281 -8.95 -21.97 -19.24
N GLU A 282 -10.27 -22.16 -19.14
CA GLU A 282 -10.97 -23.34 -19.67
C GLU A 282 -11.30 -23.19 -21.17
N GLY A 283 -11.53 -21.96 -21.64
CA GLY A 283 -11.85 -21.67 -23.05
C GLY A 283 -10.66 -21.71 -24.01
N SER A 284 -9.45 -21.91 -23.51
CA SER A 284 -8.21 -21.92 -24.31
C SER A 284 -7.72 -23.34 -24.58
N THR A 285 -8.50 -24.15 -25.31
CA THR A 285 -7.85 -25.09 -26.25
C THR A 285 -7.22 -24.25 -27.35
N PRO A 286 -5.89 -24.23 -27.52
CA PRO A 286 -5.29 -23.58 -28.66
C PRO A 286 -5.75 -24.33 -29.90
N SER A 287 -6.76 -23.80 -30.60
CA SER A 287 -7.04 -24.22 -31.95
C SER A 287 -5.75 -23.97 -32.74
N PRO A 288 -5.17 -24.95 -33.44
CA PRO A 288 -3.93 -24.78 -34.19
C PRO A 288 -4.20 -23.78 -35.32
N ARG A 289 -4.04 -22.49 -35.04
CA ARG A 289 -4.25 -21.44 -36.03
C ARG A 289 -3.01 -21.30 -36.89
N THR A 290 -3.28 -21.34 -38.18
CA THR A 290 -2.41 -21.13 -39.31
C THR A 290 -1.53 -19.89 -39.13
N PRO A 291 -0.23 -19.96 -39.45
CA PRO A 291 0.72 -18.86 -39.27
C PRO A 291 0.55 -17.82 -40.39
N THR A 292 -0.43 -16.92 -40.27
CA THR A 292 -0.61 -15.82 -41.25
C THR A 292 -1.09 -14.49 -40.67
N ALA A 293 -1.02 -14.26 -39.35
CA ALA A 293 -1.32 -12.95 -38.77
C ALA A 293 -0.05 -12.22 -38.33
N THR A 294 0.05 -10.96 -38.75
CA THR A 294 1.15 -10.00 -38.54
C THR A 294 1.55 -9.83 -37.08
N ALA A 295 2.86 -9.69 -36.83
CA ALA A 295 3.52 -9.74 -35.53
C ALA A 295 3.24 -8.57 -34.55
N ASP A 296 2.33 -7.65 -34.88
CA ASP A 296 2.16 -6.39 -34.13
C ASP A 296 0.78 -6.26 -33.45
N SER A 297 -0.02 -7.32 -33.44
CA SER A 297 -1.27 -7.39 -32.66
C SER A 297 -1.06 -8.37 -31.50
N GLU A 298 -0.77 -7.83 -30.30
CA GLU A 298 -0.66 -8.66 -29.09
C GLU A 298 -1.94 -9.51 -28.94
N PRO A 299 -1.79 -10.83 -28.73
CA PRO A 299 -2.94 -11.73 -28.64
C PRO A 299 -3.80 -11.35 -27.43
N ASP A 300 -5.12 -11.24 -27.65
CA ASP A 300 -6.17 -10.97 -26.66
C ASP A 300 -5.85 -11.60 -25.30
N ALA A 301 -5.62 -10.69 -24.35
CA ALA A 301 -4.69 -10.84 -23.24
C ALA A 301 -5.24 -11.67 -22.09
N ALA A 302 -4.61 -12.82 -21.81
CA ALA A 302 -4.77 -13.46 -20.52
C ALA A 302 -4.47 -12.44 -19.39
N PRO A 303 -5.25 -12.44 -18.28
CA PRO A 303 -5.04 -11.48 -17.20
C PRO A 303 -3.61 -11.55 -16.70
N HIS A 304 -3.00 -10.38 -16.45
CA HIS A 304 -1.64 -10.29 -15.94
C HIS A 304 -1.49 -11.18 -14.68
N ARG A 305 -0.41 -11.96 -14.62
CA ARG A 305 -0.21 -12.99 -13.58
C ARG A 305 -0.40 -12.45 -12.16
N SER A 306 0.04 -11.22 -11.89
CA SER A 306 -0.11 -10.59 -10.57
C SER A 306 -1.59 -10.49 -10.14
N ILE A 307 -2.51 -10.18 -11.06
CA ILE A 307 -3.95 -10.06 -10.75
C ILE A 307 -4.48 -11.40 -10.24
N ILE A 308 -4.10 -12.50 -10.89
CA ILE A 308 -4.43 -13.86 -10.45
C ILE A 308 -3.88 -14.09 -9.03
N ARG A 309 -2.62 -13.69 -8.76
CA ARG A 309 -2.03 -13.82 -7.41
C ARG A 309 -2.79 -13.02 -6.36
N GLY A 310 -3.19 -11.79 -6.68
CA GLY A 310 -4.02 -10.96 -5.81
C GLY A 310 -5.36 -11.62 -5.51
N LEU A 311 -6.03 -12.13 -6.53
CA LEU A 311 -7.30 -12.85 -6.42
C LEU A 311 -7.21 -14.10 -5.54
N VAL A 312 -6.25 -15.00 -5.82
CA VAL A 312 -6.13 -16.24 -5.04
C VAL A 312 -5.69 -15.99 -3.60
N THR A 313 -4.92 -14.92 -3.36
CA THR A 313 -4.60 -14.48 -1.99
C THR A 313 -5.86 -13.96 -1.29
N ALA A 314 -6.67 -13.16 -1.99
CA ALA A 314 -7.93 -12.63 -1.47
C ALA A 314 -8.92 -13.73 -1.09
N LEU A 315 -9.07 -14.73 -1.96
CA LEU A 315 -9.87 -15.93 -1.72
C LEU A 315 -9.30 -16.78 -0.58
N GLY A 316 -7.97 -16.82 -0.44
CA GLY A 316 -7.27 -17.45 0.67
C GLY A 316 -7.67 -16.87 2.04
N TYR A 317 -7.83 -15.54 2.17
CA TYR A 317 -8.36 -14.93 3.41
C TYR A 317 -9.75 -15.47 3.78
N LEU A 318 -10.55 -15.81 2.77
CA LEU A 318 -11.91 -16.33 2.95
C LEU A 318 -11.95 -17.86 3.11
N GLY A 319 -10.80 -18.53 3.09
CA GLY A 319 -10.68 -19.98 3.28
C GLY A 319 -10.65 -20.80 2.00
N ASP A 320 -10.74 -20.19 0.81
CA ASP A 320 -10.52 -20.89 -0.46
C ASP A 320 -9.02 -20.90 -0.80
N TRP A 321 -8.28 -21.76 -0.09
CA TRP A 321 -6.81 -21.84 -0.13
C TRP A 321 -6.25 -22.63 -1.32
N GLU A 322 -7.05 -23.48 -1.96
CA GLU A 322 -6.57 -24.42 -2.98
C GLU A 322 -6.04 -23.72 -4.25
N PRO A 323 -6.72 -22.69 -4.80
CA PRO A 323 -6.18 -21.91 -5.90
C PRO A 323 -4.82 -21.26 -5.56
N LEU A 324 -4.66 -20.77 -4.33
CA LEU A 324 -3.41 -20.16 -3.87
C LEU A 324 -2.25 -21.17 -3.89
N LEU A 325 -2.46 -22.37 -3.36
CA LEU A 325 -1.43 -23.42 -3.36
C LEU A 325 -1.11 -23.91 -4.79
N THR A 326 -2.12 -24.00 -5.65
CA THR A 326 -1.97 -24.42 -7.06
C THR A 326 -1.11 -23.43 -7.84
N GLN A 327 -1.20 -22.15 -7.50
CA GLN A 327 -0.47 -21.11 -8.19
C GLN A 327 1.01 -21.06 -7.79
N LEU A 328 1.44 -21.55 -6.63
CA LEU A 328 2.84 -21.43 -6.14
C LEU A 328 3.90 -21.81 -7.19
N GLY A 329 4.95 -20.99 -7.29
CA GLY A 329 6.07 -21.19 -8.23
C GLY A 329 7.36 -20.55 -7.73
N SER A 330 8.50 -20.89 -8.32
CA SER A 330 9.86 -20.59 -7.79
C SER A 330 10.28 -19.12 -7.75
N GLY A 331 9.57 -18.21 -8.43
CA GLY A 331 9.99 -16.82 -8.60
C GLY A 331 9.29 -15.81 -7.70
N GLU A 332 8.39 -16.25 -6.82
CA GLU A 332 7.47 -15.35 -6.07
C GLU A 332 7.53 -15.65 -4.56
N PRO A 333 8.67 -15.43 -3.88
CA PRO A 333 8.87 -15.82 -2.48
C PRO A 333 7.80 -15.25 -1.53
N TRP A 334 7.33 -14.03 -1.79
CA TRP A 334 6.25 -13.39 -1.04
C TRP A 334 4.93 -14.18 -1.08
N LEU A 335 4.66 -14.92 -2.17
CA LEU A 335 3.46 -15.75 -2.28
C LEU A 335 3.58 -17.04 -1.46
N HIS A 336 4.80 -17.55 -1.28
CA HIS A 336 5.06 -18.64 -0.35
C HIS A 336 4.77 -18.20 1.09
N ASP A 337 5.13 -16.97 1.45
CA ASP A 337 4.76 -16.37 2.73
C ASP A 337 3.25 -16.14 2.85
N ALA A 338 2.60 -15.64 1.80
CA ALA A 338 1.15 -15.51 1.75
C ALA A 338 0.43 -16.85 1.99
N ALA A 339 0.85 -17.92 1.32
CA ALA A 339 0.32 -19.26 1.55
C ALA A 339 0.50 -19.73 2.99
N ARG A 340 1.71 -19.57 3.56
CA ARG A 340 1.96 -19.92 4.96
C ARG A 340 1.06 -19.14 5.91
N ASN A 341 0.90 -17.83 5.69
CA ASN A 341 0.10 -16.98 6.55
C ASN A 341 -1.40 -17.25 6.42
N VAL A 342 -1.90 -17.59 5.22
CA VAL A 342 -3.27 -18.10 5.02
C VAL A 342 -3.57 -19.31 5.89
N PHE A 343 -2.69 -20.30 5.92
CA PHE A 343 -2.89 -21.48 6.77
C PHE A 343 -2.66 -21.21 8.26
N LYS A 344 -1.85 -20.21 8.59
CA LYS A 344 -1.58 -19.84 9.98
C LYS A 344 -2.77 -19.11 10.60
N HIS A 345 -3.35 -18.14 9.88
CA HIS A 345 -4.29 -17.15 10.42
C HIS A 345 -5.72 -17.27 9.87
N TRP A 346 -5.90 -17.74 8.64
CA TRP A 346 -7.15 -17.58 7.90
C TRP A 346 -7.89 -18.89 7.60
N VAL A 347 -7.23 -20.05 7.74
CA VAL A 347 -7.82 -21.39 7.56
C VAL A 347 -8.08 -22.07 8.92
N PRO A 348 -9.30 -22.59 9.18
CA PRO A 348 -10.47 -22.60 8.29
C PRO A 348 -11.07 -21.20 8.11
N GLY A 349 -11.68 -20.98 6.95
CA GLY A 349 -12.32 -19.71 6.61
C GLY A 349 -13.83 -19.86 6.32
N PRO A 350 -14.54 -18.73 6.15
CA PRO A 350 -15.99 -18.71 5.97
C PRO A 350 -16.48 -19.37 4.67
N LEU A 351 -15.59 -19.60 3.69
CA LEU A 351 -15.89 -20.35 2.47
C LEU A 351 -15.41 -21.82 2.52
N SER A 352 -14.78 -22.24 3.62
CA SER A 352 -14.43 -23.63 3.84
C SER A 352 -15.70 -24.48 3.86
N GLY A 353 -15.73 -25.56 3.07
CA GLY A 353 -16.93 -26.37 2.90
C GLY A 353 -18.02 -25.74 2.02
N LYS A 354 -17.69 -25.05 0.92
CA LYS A 354 -18.69 -24.69 -0.11
C LYS A 354 -18.49 -25.38 -1.46
N ARG A 355 -17.51 -26.28 -1.60
CA ARG A 355 -17.26 -27.07 -2.81
C ARG A 355 -17.88 -28.47 -2.69
N ASP A 356 -18.22 -29.04 -3.85
CA ASP A 356 -18.79 -30.38 -4.09
C ASP A 356 -18.13 -31.52 -3.28
N TRP A 357 -16.90 -31.36 -2.81
CA TRP A 357 -16.21 -32.29 -1.92
C TRP A 357 -17.02 -32.68 -0.67
N LEU A 358 -17.85 -31.76 -0.15
CA LEU A 358 -18.71 -32.01 1.00
C LEU A 358 -19.74 -33.11 0.78
N GLU A 359 -20.20 -33.33 -0.44
CA GLU A 359 -21.19 -34.37 -0.73
C GLU A 359 -20.62 -35.78 -0.48
N THR A 360 -19.29 -35.92 -0.54
CA THR A 360 -18.61 -37.20 -0.32
C THR A 360 -17.96 -37.34 1.06
N HIS A 361 -17.78 -36.24 1.81
CA HIS A 361 -17.07 -36.21 3.09
C HIS A 361 -17.75 -35.25 4.10
N PRO A 362 -18.80 -35.68 4.81
CA PRO A 362 -19.62 -34.81 5.68
C PRO A 362 -18.85 -34.17 6.86
N THR A 363 -17.67 -34.69 7.20
CA THR A 363 -16.78 -34.13 8.23
C THR A 363 -16.08 -32.84 7.83
N ALA A 364 -16.06 -32.45 6.54
CA ALA A 364 -15.44 -31.17 6.10
C ALA A 364 -16.20 -29.91 6.53
N THR A 365 -17.32 -30.05 7.22
CA THR A 365 -18.04 -28.91 7.80
C THR A 365 -17.42 -28.42 9.12
N THR A 366 -16.45 -29.16 9.68
CA THR A 366 -15.72 -28.74 10.89
C THR A 366 -14.38 -28.08 10.53
N PRO A 367 -13.86 -27.21 11.41
CA PRO A 367 -12.49 -26.70 11.34
C PRO A 367 -11.44 -27.78 11.07
N ASP A 368 -11.52 -28.90 11.79
CA ASP A 368 -10.57 -30.01 11.69
C ASP A 368 -10.71 -30.73 10.34
N GLY A 369 -11.94 -30.92 9.85
CA GLY A 369 -12.18 -31.55 8.56
C GLY A 369 -11.62 -30.76 7.38
N GLU A 370 -11.69 -29.42 7.43
CA GLU A 370 -11.07 -28.58 6.40
C GLU A 370 -9.54 -28.62 6.46
N GLN A 371 -8.97 -28.62 7.67
CA GLN A 371 -7.52 -28.75 7.85
C GLN A 371 -7.01 -30.12 7.37
N GLU A 372 -7.77 -31.18 7.63
CA GLU A 372 -7.49 -32.52 7.14
C GLU A 372 -7.60 -32.59 5.61
N ARG A 373 -8.64 -31.99 5.02
CA ARG A 373 -8.79 -31.85 3.55
C ARG A 373 -7.56 -31.19 2.93
N ALA A 374 -7.10 -30.09 3.52
CA ALA A 374 -5.91 -29.41 3.05
C ALA A 374 -4.64 -30.26 3.18
N ALA A 375 -4.44 -30.92 4.33
CA ALA A 375 -3.31 -31.80 4.53
C ALA A 375 -3.29 -32.97 3.53
N LEU A 376 -4.45 -33.58 3.25
CA LEU A 376 -4.60 -34.65 2.26
C LEU A 376 -4.27 -34.16 0.84
N TRP A 377 -4.81 -33.01 0.43
CA TRP A 377 -4.49 -32.39 -0.85
C TRP A 377 -2.98 -32.14 -0.98
N ILE A 378 -2.34 -31.61 0.06
CA ILE A 378 -0.90 -31.35 0.08
C ILE A 378 -0.10 -32.66 -0.05
N VAL A 379 -0.49 -33.72 0.67
CA VAL A 379 0.15 -35.04 0.56
C VAL A 379 0.08 -35.55 -0.87
N GLN A 380 -1.08 -35.43 -1.53
CA GLN A 380 -1.25 -35.84 -2.92
C GLN A 380 -0.38 -35.00 -3.86
N ARG A 381 -0.39 -33.66 -3.70
CA ARG A 381 0.39 -32.75 -4.55
C ARG A 381 1.89 -33.00 -4.41
N LEU A 382 2.39 -33.29 -3.21
CA LEU A 382 3.81 -33.60 -2.96
C LEU A 382 4.30 -34.89 -3.66
N ARG A 383 3.39 -35.80 -4.06
CA ARG A 383 3.72 -36.99 -4.86
C ARG A 383 4.04 -36.64 -6.32
N CYS A 384 3.59 -35.49 -6.83
CA CYS A 384 3.93 -35.05 -8.17
C CYS A 384 5.43 -34.73 -8.25
N SER A 385 6.12 -35.25 -9.28
CA SER A 385 7.57 -35.09 -9.44
C SER A 385 7.97 -33.70 -9.93
N ASP A 386 7.05 -32.98 -10.56
CA ASP A 386 7.24 -31.69 -11.26
C ASP A 386 7.32 -30.47 -10.33
N LEU A 387 7.11 -30.62 -9.02
CA LEU A 387 7.16 -29.51 -8.09
C LEU A 387 8.59 -28.97 -7.88
N HIS A 388 8.74 -27.66 -8.04
CA HIS A 388 9.96 -26.94 -7.66
C HIS A 388 10.29 -27.10 -6.17
N ALA A 389 11.58 -27.03 -5.82
CA ALA A 389 12.07 -27.21 -4.45
C ALA A 389 11.38 -26.27 -3.44
N ASP A 390 11.28 -24.97 -3.75
CA ASP A 390 10.64 -24.00 -2.86
C ASP A 390 9.14 -24.28 -2.63
N VAL A 391 8.46 -24.77 -3.67
CA VAL A 391 7.04 -25.16 -3.57
C VAL A 391 6.91 -26.37 -2.65
N ARG A 392 7.76 -27.39 -2.83
CA ARG A 392 7.80 -28.55 -1.92
C ARG A 392 8.06 -28.12 -0.48
N THR A 393 9.06 -27.27 -0.25
CA THR A 393 9.40 -26.76 1.09
C THR A 393 8.21 -26.06 1.74
N THR A 394 7.54 -25.14 1.02
CA THR A 394 6.35 -24.46 1.54
C THR A 394 5.23 -25.44 1.86
N LEU A 395 4.93 -26.39 0.96
CA LEU A 395 3.90 -27.40 1.17
C LEU A 395 4.22 -28.31 2.36
N PHE A 396 5.47 -28.76 2.52
CA PHE A 396 5.89 -29.53 3.68
C PHE A 396 5.70 -28.75 4.99
N THR A 397 6.09 -27.47 5.03
CA THR A 397 5.91 -26.61 6.21
C THR A 397 4.44 -26.44 6.56
N ILE A 398 3.58 -26.15 5.58
CA ILE A 398 2.14 -26.01 5.80
C ILE A 398 1.56 -27.34 6.32
N LYS A 399 1.90 -28.47 5.68
CA LYS A 399 1.47 -29.80 6.12
C LYS A 399 1.88 -30.10 7.56
N ALA A 400 3.15 -29.85 7.92
CA ALA A 400 3.64 -30.11 9.27
C ALA A 400 2.87 -29.30 10.32
N ASN A 401 2.58 -28.02 10.04
CA ASN A 401 1.77 -27.17 10.92
C ASN A 401 0.32 -27.67 11.03
N LEU A 402 -0.28 -28.16 9.94
CA LEU A 402 -1.61 -28.75 9.95
C LEU A 402 -1.65 -30.04 10.78
N GLU A 403 -0.72 -30.96 10.57
CA GLU A 403 -0.62 -32.20 11.35
C GLU A 403 -0.39 -31.93 12.84
N GLN A 404 0.38 -30.91 13.18
CA GLN A 404 0.55 -30.46 14.56
C GLN A 404 -0.78 -29.97 15.16
N LYS A 405 -1.56 -29.16 14.43
CA LYS A 405 -2.88 -28.67 14.88
C LYS A 405 -3.88 -29.82 15.03
N LEU A 406 -3.87 -30.78 14.10
CA LEU A 406 -4.75 -31.96 14.09
C LEU A 406 -4.35 -33.02 15.14
N GLY A 407 -3.14 -32.95 15.68
CA GLY A 407 -2.63 -33.92 16.66
C GLY A 407 -2.30 -35.31 16.08
N HIS A 408 -2.25 -35.45 14.75
CA HIS A 408 -1.92 -36.72 14.09
C HIS A 408 -1.34 -36.51 12.69
N HIS A 409 -0.68 -37.55 12.17
CA HIS A 409 -0.16 -37.55 10.80
C HIS A 409 -1.24 -37.90 9.79
N VAL A 410 -1.29 -37.13 8.71
CA VAL A 410 -2.20 -37.35 7.58
C VAL A 410 -1.47 -38.12 6.50
N LYS A 411 -1.97 -39.30 6.17
CA LYS A 411 -1.42 -40.19 5.13
C LYS A 411 -2.45 -40.33 4.01
N ALA A 412 -2.01 -40.15 2.78
CA ALA A 412 -2.87 -40.46 1.63
C ALA A 412 -3.00 -41.98 1.53
N THR A 413 -4.25 -42.46 1.55
CA THR A 413 -4.60 -43.85 1.30
C THR A 413 -3.99 -44.27 -0.05
N PRO A 414 -3.31 -45.43 -0.11
CA PRO A 414 -2.66 -45.91 -1.33
C PRO A 414 -3.62 -46.14 -2.49
#